data_AF-A0A933MWI1-F1
#
_entry.id   AF-A0A933MWI1-F1
#
_cell.length_a   1.000
_cell.length_b   1.000
_cell.length_c   1.000
_cell.angle_alpha   90.00
_cell.angle_beta   90.00
_cell.angle_gamma   90.00
#
_symmetry.space_group_name_H-M   'P 1'
#
loop_
_entity.id
_entity.type
_entity.pdbx_description
1 polymer ?
#
loop_
_entity_poly.entity_id
_entity_poly.type
_entity_poly.pdbx_seq_one_letter_code
_entity_poly.pdbx_strand_id
1 'polypeptide(L)'
;MIAGQDYADLASYQRRIEILRRMTGEQRLALAFDMWKTARETTRAGIRAQHPNFSPEAVDREVARRIMIANGAARVIASRG
;
A
#
# COMPACT_ATOMS: atom_id res chain seq x y z
N MET A 1 -22.15 -15.12 14.94
CA MET A 1 -21.23 -15.58 15.99
C MET A 1 -19.82 -15.57 15.41
N ILE A 2 -19.05 -14.48 15.55
CA ILE A 2 -17.72 -14.27 14.93
C ILE A 2 -16.71 -13.85 16.01
N ALA A 3 -16.67 -14.55 17.15
CA ALA A 3 -15.70 -14.20 18.20
C ALA A 3 -14.31 -14.82 17.90
N GLY A 4 -14.26 -16.03 17.31
CA GLY A 4 -13.02 -16.78 17.13
C GLY A 4 -12.06 -16.24 16.07
N GLN A 5 -12.56 -15.57 15.01
CA GLN A 5 -11.71 -14.99 13.97
C GLN A 5 -11.04 -13.68 14.42
N ASP A 6 -11.70 -12.92 15.28
CA ASP A 6 -11.21 -11.64 15.79
C ASP A 6 -9.98 -11.82 16.72
N TYR A 7 -9.98 -12.86 17.57
CA TYR A 7 -8.85 -13.16 18.44
C TYR A 7 -7.61 -13.67 17.68
N ALA A 8 -7.81 -14.46 16.62
CA ALA A 8 -6.72 -14.92 15.77
C ALA A 8 -6.08 -13.76 15.00
N ASP A 9 -6.88 -12.78 14.57
CA ASP A 9 -6.39 -11.58 13.91
C ASP A 9 -5.58 -10.69 14.85
N LEU A 10 -6.05 -10.48 16.09
CA LEU A 10 -5.33 -9.71 17.12
C LEU A 10 -3.99 -10.34 17.49
N ALA A 11 -3.94 -11.67 17.69
CA ALA A 11 -2.69 -12.37 17.96
C ALA A 11 -1.72 -12.28 16.75
N SER A 12 -2.24 -12.41 15.52
CA SER A 12 -1.44 -12.22 14.29
C SER A 12 -0.90 -10.79 14.18
N TYR A 13 -1.73 -9.80 14.54
CA TYR A 13 -1.41 -8.39 14.47
C TYR A 13 -0.30 -8.02 15.46
N GLN A 14 -0.41 -8.48 16.71
CA GLN A 14 0.65 -8.30 17.71
C GLN A 14 1.95 -8.97 17.27
N ARG A 15 1.86 -10.18 16.69
CA ARG A 15 3.05 -10.86 16.19
C ARG A 15 3.75 -10.09 15.05
N ARG A 16 2.99 -9.49 14.14
CA ARG A 16 3.53 -8.62 13.08
C ARG A 16 4.19 -7.38 13.64
N ILE A 17 3.62 -6.76 14.67
CA ILE A 17 4.23 -5.61 15.37
C ILE A 17 5.58 -6.01 16.00
N GLU A 18 5.65 -7.14 16.68
CA GLU A 18 6.89 -7.62 17.28
C GLU A 18 7.99 -7.85 16.24
N ILE A 19 7.65 -8.44 15.09
CA ILE A 19 8.58 -8.66 13.98
C ILE A 19 9.10 -7.32 13.46
N LEU A 20 8.21 -6.35 13.20
CA LEU A 20 8.59 -5.02 12.71
C LEU A 20 9.45 -4.24 13.71
N ARG A 21 9.22 -4.43 15.02
CA ARG A 21 10.04 -3.83 16.09
C ARG A 21 11.45 -4.40 16.14
N ARG A 22 11.63 -5.68 15.77
CA ARG A 22 12.94 -6.34 15.75
C ARG A 22 13.76 -6.05 14.49
N MET A 23 13.16 -5.48 13.45
CA MET A 23 13.87 -5.11 12.23
C MET A 23 14.82 -3.92 12.46
N THR A 24 15.93 -3.88 11.74
CA THR A 24 16.75 -2.67 11.61
C THR A 24 16.05 -1.60 10.76
N GLY A 25 16.60 -0.39 10.71
CA GLY A 25 16.08 0.67 9.84
C GLY A 25 16.11 0.27 8.35
N GLU A 26 17.21 -0.33 7.92
CA GLU A 26 17.46 -0.80 6.55
C GLU A 26 16.48 -1.90 6.17
N GLN A 27 16.24 -2.86 7.07
CA GLN A 27 15.27 -3.93 6.85
C GLN A 27 13.84 -3.39 6.72
N ARG A 28 13.46 -2.41 7.55
CA ARG A 28 12.16 -1.75 7.42
C ARG A 28 12.01 -0.99 6.12
N LEU A 29 13.07 -0.30 5.67
CA LEU A 29 13.06 0.41 4.39
C LEU A 29 12.93 -0.57 3.22
N ALA A 30 13.70 -1.67 3.23
CA ALA A 30 13.60 -2.71 2.20
C ALA A 30 12.17 -3.29 2.13
N LEU A 31 11.59 -3.64 3.29
CA LEU A 31 10.20 -4.11 3.37
C LEU A 31 9.22 -3.07 2.81
N ALA A 32 9.38 -1.79 3.17
CA ALA A 32 8.52 -0.72 2.66
C ALA A 32 8.61 -0.59 1.13
N PHE A 33 9.81 -0.71 0.55
CA PHE A 33 9.99 -0.70 -0.90
C PHE A 33 9.31 -1.90 -1.58
N ASP A 34 9.41 -3.09 -0.99
CA ASP A 34 8.75 -4.29 -1.52
C ASP A 34 7.23 -4.19 -1.45
N MET A 35 6.70 -3.70 -0.33
CA MET A 35 5.27 -3.41 -0.17
C MET A 35 4.80 -2.35 -1.19
N TRP A 36 5.59 -1.29 -1.40
CA TRP A 36 5.27 -0.25 -2.38
C TRP A 36 5.22 -0.79 -3.81
N LYS A 37 6.21 -1.59 -4.22
CA LYS A 37 6.25 -2.25 -5.54
C LYS A 37 5.00 -3.12 -5.74
N THR A 38 4.68 -3.95 -4.75
CA THR A 38 3.51 -4.84 -4.78
C THR A 38 2.19 -4.06 -4.91
N ALA A 39 2.02 -3.03 -4.08
CA ALA A 39 0.82 -2.19 -4.10
C ALA A 39 0.66 -1.48 -5.46
N ARG A 40 1.77 -0.98 -6.03
CA ARG A 40 1.77 -0.30 -7.32
C ARG A 40 1.36 -1.23 -8.46
N GLU A 41 1.96 -2.42 -8.54
CA GLU A 41 1.63 -3.37 -9.61
C GLU A 41 0.20 -3.92 -9.48
N THR A 42 -0.26 -4.19 -8.25
CA THR A 42 -1.65 -4.59 -7.99
C THR A 42 -2.63 -3.51 -8.44
N THR A 43 -2.34 -2.25 -8.09
CA THR A 43 -3.17 -1.09 -8.50
C THR A 43 -3.19 -0.95 -10.02
N ARG A 44 -2.04 -1.07 -10.67
CA ARG A 44 -1.94 -1.02 -12.13
C ARG A 44 -2.75 -2.12 -12.81
N ALA A 45 -2.64 -3.36 -12.34
CA ALA A 45 -3.39 -4.48 -12.88
C ALA A 45 -4.90 -4.26 -12.73
N GLY A 46 -5.34 -3.78 -11.56
CA GLY A 46 -6.74 -3.43 -11.31
C GLY A 46 -7.25 -2.32 -12.25
N ILE A 47 -6.45 -1.27 -12.48
CA ILE A 47 -6.81 -0.19 -13.41
C ILE A 47 -6.93 -0.71 -14.85
N ARG A 48 -5.98 -1.53 -15.31
CA ARG A 48 -6.05 -2.13 -16.66
C ARG A 48 -7.30 -2.99 -16.85
N ALA A 49 -7.66 -3.77 -15.83
CA ALA A 49 -8.88 -4.58 -15.85
C ALA A 49 -10.16 -3.72 -15.86
N GLN A 50 -10.19 -2.62 -15.10
CA GLN A 50 -11.34 -1.70 -15.02
C GLN A 50 -11.46 -0.78 -16.24
N HIS A 51 -10.34 -0.47 -16.90
CA HIS A 51 -10.27 0.46 -18.02
C HIS A 51 -9.44 -0.14 -19.19
N PRO A 52 -9.97 -1.13 -19.93
CA PRO A 52 -9.22 -1.83 -20.98
C PRO A 52 -8.71 -0.93 -22.11
N ASN A 53 -9.37 0.21 -22.34
CA ASN A 53 -9.05 1.14 -23.42
C ASN A 53 -8.06 2.25 -23.01
N PHE A 54 -7.58 2.26 -21.77
CA PHE A 54 -6.59 3.25 -21.34
C PHE A 54 -5.25 3.01 -22.05
N SER A 55 -4.64 4.11 -22.51
CA SER A 55 -3.23 4.06 -22.92
C SER A 55 -2.33 3.75 -21.72
N PRO A 56 -1.11 3.22 -21.94
CA PRO A 56 -0.15 2.98 -20.86
C PRO A 56 0.08 4.21 -19.97
N GLU A 57 0.15 5.40 -20.56
CA GLU A 57 0.37 6.66 -19.85
C GLU A 57 -0.85 7.06 -19.03
N ALA A 58 -2.07 6.79 -19.53
CA ALA A 58 -3.29 7.03 -18.79
C ALA A 58 -3.40 6.10 -17.56
N VAL A 59 -2.98 4.84 -17.70
CA VAL A 59 -2.89 3.89 -16.57
C VAL A 59 -1.89 4.41 -15.53
N ASP A 60 -0.68 4.81 -15.95
CA ASP A 60 0.35 5.26 -15.00
C ASP A 60 -0.05 6.56 -14.27
N ARG A 61 -0.72 7.50 -14.95
CA ARG A 61 -1.29 8.70 -14.30
C ARG A 61 -2.33 8.33 -13.25
N GLU A 62 -3.20 7.38 -13.55
CA GLU A 62 -4.25 6.95 -12.62
C GLU A 62 -3.67 6.16 -11.43
N VAL A 63 -2.65 5.34 -11.66
CA VAL A 63 -1.88 4.66 -10.59
C VAL A 63 -1.28 5.71 -9.63
N ALA A 64 -0.60 6.74 -10.17
CA ALA A 64 -0.02 7.79 -9.36
C ALA A 64 -1.09 8.53 -8.54
N ARG A 65 -2.21 8.90 -9.18
CA ARG A 65 -3.34 9.57 -8.51
C ARG A 65 -3.89 8.75 -7.34
N ARG A 66 -4.16 7.45 -7.54
CA ARG A 66 -4.72 6.58 -6.49
C ARG A 66 -3.76 6.39 -5.32
N ILE A 67 -2.46 6.19 -5.59
CA ILE A 67 -1.44 6.02 -4.55
C ILE A 67 -1.22 7.31 -3.75
N MET A 68 -1.17 8.47 -4.41
CA MET A 68 -0.97 9.76 -3.74
C MET A 68 -2.12 10.12 -2.79
N ILE A 69 -3.36 9.79 -3.17
CA ILE A 69 -4.55 9.99 -2.31
C ILE A 69 -4.48 9.04 -1.10
N ALA A 70 -4.21 7.76 -1.33
CA ALA A 70 -4.19 6.75 -0.27
C ALA A 70 -3.15 7.04 0.81
N ASN A 71 -1.97 7.52 0.43
CA ASN A 71 -0.87 7.76 1.36
C ASN A 71 -0.89 9.16 2.01
N GLY A 72 -1.88 9.99 1.70
CA GLY A 72 -1.95 11.38 2.20
C GLY A 72 -0.82 12.29 1.69
N ALA A 73 0.07 11.81 0.83
CA ALA A 73 1.17 12.57 0.24
C ALA A 73 0.65 13.78 -0.55
N ALA A 74 -0.51 13.64 -1.21
CA ALA A 74 -1.19 14.77 -1.85
C ALA A 74 -1.49 15.92 -0.86
N ARG A 75 -1.87 15.60 0.38
CA ARG A 75 -2.13 16.61 1.43
C ARG A 75 -0.85 17.25 1.94
N VAL A 76 0.22 16.46 2.11
CA VAL A 76 1.53 16.96 2.56
C VAL A 76 2.20 17.88 1.52
N ILE A 77 2.03 17.56 0.23
CA ILE A 77 2.54 18.41 -0.86
C ILE A 77 1.73 19.70 -0.94
N ALA A 78 0.41 19.61 -0.88
CA ALA A 78 -0.48 20.78 -0.94
C ALA A 78 -0.31 21.74 0.26
N SER A 79 0.08 21.24 1.45
CA SER A 79 0.30 22.06 2.65
C SER A 79 1.65 22.79 2.69
N ARG A 80 2.48 22.65 1.64
CA ARG A 80 3.80 23.28 1.54
C ARG A 80 3.85 24.42 0.49
N GLY A 81 2.71 24.83 -0.03
CA GLY A 81 2.55 25.95 -0.97
C GLY A 81 1.93 27.17 -0.33
#